data_AF-A0A4Y8CGR0-F1
#
_entry.id   AF-A0A4Y8CGR0-F1
#
_cell.length_a   1.000
_cell.length_b   1.000
_cell.length_c   1.000
_cell.angle_alpha   90.00
_cell.angle_beta   90.00
_cell.angle_gamma   90.00
#
_symmetry.space_group_name_H-M   'P 1'
#
loop_
_entity.id
_entity.type
_entity.pdbx_description
1 polymer ?
#
loop_
_entity_poly.entity_id
_entity_poly.type
_entity_poly.pdbx_seq_one_letter_code
_entity_poly.pdbx_strand_id
1 'polypeptide(L)'
;DEAIMIYFKAPYSFTGEDIVEFQTHGGFSVSEVLLEELVSLGARLALAGEFSKRACLNGKMTPLKALNIQDLILSKSALAAKIIARNMQGNLGELLEKIRTDLVKTLAFVETSIDYADDDLPSDLLEQISTMCEENSKILKEIYTLSQSKKGLIEGFKIAIVGKPNVGKSSLLNALLSYERAIVSDIAGTTRDTIEESFKLGTHLLRIIDTAGIRESKDAIEQIGVALSKKSLEDADIILAVFDASRVQDKEDEKIFDLLANTDKKIFWILNKSDLENVFKNTQNKNFIKLSAQK
;
A
#
# COMPACT_ATOMS: atom_id res chain seq x y z
N ASP A 1 6.75 29.23 29.01
CA ASP A 1 5.89 29.42 27.83
C ASP A 1 4.47 29.67 28.30
N GLU A 2 3.65 30.36 27.52
CA GLU A 2 2.20 30.35 27.69
C GLU A 2 1.64 29.17 26.88
N ALA A 3 0.88 28.28 27.50
CA ALA A 3 0.37 27.08 26.85
C ALA A 3 -1.08 26.84 27.21
N ILE A 4 -1.81 26.18 26.32
CA ILE A 4 -3.15 25.68 26.63
C ILE A 4 -3.01 24.26 27.18
N MET A 5 -3.63 24.01 28.33
CA MET A 5 -3.69 22.68 28.93
C MET A 5 -5.11 22.13 28.79
N ILE A 6 -5.24 20.93 28.23
CA ILE A 6 -6.52 20.23 28.11
C ILE A 6 -6.46 18.99 29.00
N TYR A 7 -7.38 18.87 29.94
CA TYR A 7 -7.49 17.72 30.82
C TYR A 7 -8.66 16.83 30.42
N PHE A 8 -8.37 15.55 30.16
CA PHE A 8 -9.34 14.50 29.92
C PHE A 8 -9.40 13.59 31.13
N LYS A 9 -10.49 13.68 31.88
CA LYS A 9 -10.75 12.82 33.05
C LYS A 9 -11.17 11.42 32.62
N ALA A 10 -10.60 10.40 33.24
CA ALA A 10 -11.01 9.00 33.08
C ALA A 10 -12.51 8.82 33.41
N PRO A 11 -13.24 7.96 32.68
CA PRO A 11 -12.81 7.16 31.53
C PRO A 11 -12.94 7.89 30.17
N TYR A 12 -13.18 9.21 30.16
CA TYR A 12 -13.52 10.00 28.96
C TYR A 12 -12.30 10.57 28.23
N SER A 13 -11.27 9.75 28.06
CA SER A 13 -10.04 10.09 27.34
C SER A 13 -9.76 9.09 26.22
N PHE A 14 -8.72 9.34 25.42
CA PHE A 14 -8.29 8.44 24.35
C PHE A 14 -7.86 7.06 24.90
N THR A 15 -7.04 7.02 25.95
CA THR A 15 -6.56 5.77 26.57
C THR A 15 -7.57 5.18 27.53
N GLY A 16 -8.54 5.96 28.03
CA GLY A 16 -9.43 5.57 29.13
C GLY A 16 -8.86 5.86 30.51
N GLU A 17 -7.62 6.35 30.59
CA GLU A 17 -6.95 6.83 31.81
C GLU A 17 -7.02 8.36 31.89
N ASP A 18 -6.58 8.98 32.98
CA ASP A 18 -6.44 10.44 33.01
C ASP A 18 -5.36 10.88 32.01
N ILE A 19 -5.66 11.87 31.16
CA ILE A 19 -4.73 12.44 30.17
C ILE A 19 -4.71 13.95 30.31
N VAL A 20 -3.51 14.52 30.23
CA VAL A 20 -3.30 15.97 30.07
C VAL A 20 -2.58 16.21 28.75
N GLU A 21 -3.12 17.07 27.90
CA GLU A 21 -2.47 17.53 26.67
C GLU A 21 -1.99 18.98 26.85
N PHE A 22 -0.70 19.21 26.60
CA PHE A 22 -0.09 20.54 26.61
C PHE A 22 0.08 21.03 25.18
N GLN A 23 -0.56 22.14 24.85
CA GLN A 23 -0.50 22.81 23.55
C GLN A 23 0.39 24.05 23.71
N THR A 24 1.67 23.91 23.39
CA THR A 24 2.68 24.99 23.48
C THR A 24 2.73 25.81 22.20
N HIS A 25 3.36 26.98 22.25
CA HIS A 25 3.71 27.70 21.02
C HIS A 25 4.69 26.83 20.21
N GLY A 26 4.39 26.60 18.93
CA GLY A 26 5.12 25.63 18.11
C GLY A 26 6.63 25.89 18.06
N GLY A 27 7.43 24.82 18.04
CA GLY A 27 8.89 24.89 18.01
C GLY A 27 9.52 23.75 18.80
N PHE A 28 10.57 23.13 18.27
CA PHE A 28 11.18 21.94 18.86
C PHE A 28 11.71 22.19 20.29
N SER A 29 12.32 23.36 20.51
CA SER A 29 12.98 23.71 21.76
C SER A 29 12.05 23.78 22.96
N VAL A 30 10.82 24.30 22.78
CA VAL A 30 9.86 24.43 23.88
C VAL A 30 9.28 23.08 24.26
N SER A 31 8.97 22.24 23.27
CA SER A 31 8.45 20.88 23.50
C SER A 31 9.50 19.98 24.16
N GLU A 32 10.78 20.13 23.82
CA GLU A 32 11.88 19.38 24.42
C GLU A 32 12.05 19.70 25.92
N VAL A 33 12.11 20.98 26.28
CA VAL A 33 12.20 21.42 27.69
C VAL A 33 10.98 20.96 28.50
N LEU A 34 9.78 21.06 27.93
CA LEU A 34 8.57 20.57 28.60
C LEU A 34 8.62 19.05 28.83
N LEU A 35 9.08 18.29 27.85
CA LEU A 35 9.20 16.83 27.95
C LEU A 35 10.21 16.43 29.03
N GLU A 36 11.35 17.11 29.11
CA GLU A 36 12.36 16.90 30.15
C GLU A 36 11.79 17.16 31.56
N GLU A 37 11.06 18.27 31.73
CA GLU A 37 10.43 18.63 33.00
C GLU A 37 9.37 17.60 33.44
N LEU A 38 8.54 17.12 32.51
CA LEU A 38 7.56 16.07 32.78
C LEU A 38 8.25 14.78 33.24
N VAL A 39 9.38 14.42 32.62
CA VAL A 39 10.15 13.23 33.00
C VAL A 39 10.80 13.41 34.38
N SER A 40 11.34 14.59 34.70
CA SER A 40 11.89 14.86 36.04
C SER A 40 10.83 14.84 37.14
N LEU A 41 9.59 15.18 36.81
CA LEU A 41 8.43 15.08 37.72
C LEU A 41 7.85 13.66 37.85
N GLY A 42 8.45 12.67 37.17
CA GLY A 42 8.12 11.26 37.32
C GLY A 42 7.39 10.62 36.13
N ALA A 43 7.15 11.35 35.04
CA ALA A 43 6.64 10.74 33.82
C ALA A 43 7.71 9.85 33.17
N ARG A 44 7.25 8.80 32.48
CA ARG A 44 8.11 7.98 31.62
C ARG A 44 7.82 8.30 30.16
N LEU A 45 8.86 8.37 29.33
CA LEU A 45 8.70 8.43 27.87
C LEU A 45 7.88 7.24 27.36
N ALA A 46 6.84 7.54 26.58
CA ALA A 46 5.99 6.53 25.97
C ALA A 46 6.75 5.72 24.93
N LEU A 47 6.47 4.42 24.86
CA LEU A 47 6.95 3.56 23.77
C LEU A 47 6.13 3.80 22.49
N ALA A 48 6.67 3.35 21.35
CA ALA A 48 5.97 3.42 20.07
C ALA A 48 4.58 2.74 20.17
N GLY A 49 3.53 3.50 19.86
CA GLY A 49 2.13 3.03 19.90
C GLY A 49 1.54 2.81 21.30
N GLU A 50 2.23 3.20 22.38
CA GLU A 50 1.80 2.88 23.75
C GLU A 50 0.42 3.46 24.11
N PHE A 51 0.11 4.68 23.67
CA PHE A 51 -1.21 5.30 23.89
C PHE A 51 -2.34 4.48 23.25
N SER A 52 -2.19 4.08 21.99
CA SER A 52 -3.17 3.23 21.30
C SER A 52 -3.30 1.85 21.95
N LYS A 53 -2.17 1.27 22.41
CA LYS A 53 -2.17 -0.01 23.15
C LYS A 53 -2.98 0.10 24.45
N ARG A 54 -2.78 1.16 25.23
CA ARG A 54 -3.55 1.40 26.47
C ARG A 54 -5.05 1.58 26.18
N ALA A 55 -5.39 2.31 25.13
CA ALA A 55 -6.77 2.46 24.68
C ALA A 55 -7.43 1.10 24.35
N CYS A 56 -6.70 0.18 23.71
CA CYS A 56 -7.19 -1.18 23.48
C CYS A 56 -7.38 -1.97 24.77
N LEU A 57 -6.39 -1.95 25.68
CA LEU A 57 -6.46 -2.68 26.96
C LEU A 57 -7.63 -2.20 27.84
N ASN A 58 -7.95 -0.90 27.77
CA ASN A 58 -9.06 -0.30 28.52
C ASN A 58 -10.40 -0.35 27.77
N GLY A 59 -10.49 -1.10 26.66
CA GLY A 59 -11.74 -1.27 25.92
C GLY A 59 -12.25 -0.02 25.20
N LYS A 60 -11.43 1.03 25.06
CA LYS A 60 -11.79 2.27 24.35
C LYS A 60 -11.85 2.08 22.83
N MET A 61 -11.10 1.11 22.31
CA MET A 61 -11.09 0.76 20.89
C MET A 61 -10.67 -0.69 20.67
N THR A 62 -11.07 -1.27 19.54
CA THR A 62 -10.62 -2.61 19.13
C THR A 62 -9.19 -2.56 18.59
N PRO A 63 -8.43 -3.68 18.63
CA PRO A 63 -7.10 -3.76 18.00
C PRO A 63 -7.11 -3.37 16.52
N LEU A 64 -8.17 -3.75 15.79
CA LEU A 64 -8.36 -3.39 14.39
C LEU A 64 -8.47 -1.88 14.19
N LYS A 65 -9.20 -1.19 15.09
CA LYS A 65 -9.31 0.27 15.05
C LYS A 65 -7.98 0.95 15.37
N ALA A 66 -7.20 0.41 16.31
CA ALA A 66 -5.86 0.93 16.62
C ALA A 66 -4.89 0.80 15.43
N LEU A 67 -4.90 -0.33 14.72
CA LEU A 67 -4.10 -0.53 13.51
C LEU A 67 -4.50 0.45 12.40
N ASN A 68 -5.81 0.61 12.16
CA ASN A 68 -6.31 1.53 11.14
C ASN A 68 -5.97 3.01 11.43
N ILE A 69 -5.79 3.43 12.70
CA ILE A 69 -5.32 4.79 13.02
C ILE A 69 -3.93 5.01 12.44
N GLN A 70 -3.03 4.04 12.59
CA GLN A 70 -1.69 4.11 12.02
C GLN A 70 -1.75 4.19 10.50
N ASP A 71 -2.55 3.33 9.87
CA ASP A 71 -2.71 3.33 8.41
C ASP A 71 -3.30 4.64 7.89
N LEU A 72 -4.22 5.27 8.64
CA LEU A 72 -4.81 6.55 8.29
C LEU A 72 -3.76 7.68 8.36
N ILE A 73 -2.93 7.70 9.41
CA ILE A 73 -1.84 8.68 9.58
C ILE A 73 -0.80 8.53 8.46
N LEU A 74 -0.45 7.29 8.10
CA LEU A 74 0.53 6.97 7.07
C LEU A 74 -0.03 7.05 5.65
N SER A 75 -1.35 7.14 5.49
CA SER A 75 -2.01 7.11 4.20
C SER A 75 -1.55 8.26 3.30
N LYS A 76 -0.99 7.90 2.15
CA LYS A 76 -0.51 8.86 1.15
C LYS A 76 -1.54 9.18 0.07
N SER A 77 -2.76 8.62 0.14
CA SER A 77 -3.82 8.83 -0.86
C SER A 77 -5.16 9.16 -0.18
N ALA A 78 -5.92 10.09 -0.77
CA ALA A 78 -7.26 10.41 -0.30
C ALA A 78 -8.22 9.22 -0.41
N LEU A 79 -8.05 8.37 -1.44
CA LEU A 79 -8.84 7.15 -1.61
C LEU A 79 -8.48 6.12 -0.53
N ALA A 80 -7.19 5.89 -0.30
CA ALA A 80 -6.71 5.00 0.76
C ALA A 80 -7.24 5.45 2.13
N ALA A 81 -7.12 6.75 2.45
CA ALA A 81 -7.64 7.32 3.70
C ALA A 81 -9.16 7.10 3.84
N LYS A 82 -9.93 7.28 2.76
CA LYS A 82 -11.38 7.04 2.76
C LYS A 82 -11.74 5.57 2.99
N ILE A 83 -10.98 4.63 2.41
CA ILE A 83 -11.17 3.19 2.62
C ILE A 83 -10.86 2.82 4.08
N ILE A 84 -9.74 3.28 4.61
CA ILE A 84 -9.32 3.02 5.99
C ILE A 84 -10.32 3.62 6.99
N ALA A 85 -10.80 4.84 6.76
CA ALA A 85 -11.80 5.48 7.61
C ALA A 85 -13.14 4.70 7.64
N ARG A 86 -13.56 4.09 6.53
CA ARG A 86 -14.74 3.20 6.52
C ARG A 86 -14.51 1.93 7.33
N ASN A 87 -13.31 1.34 7.29
CA ASN A 87 -12.98 0.19 8.13
C ASN A 87 -13.02 0.53 9.63
N MET A 88 -12.63 1.75 10.01
CA MET A 88 -12.70 2.24 11.39
C MET A 88 -14.14 2.39 11.93
N GLN A 89 -15.14 2.49 11.04
CA GLN A 89 -16.56 2.59 11.43
C GLN A 89 -17.17 1.25 11.87
N GLY A 90 -16.43 0.13 11.76
CA GLY A 90 -16.83 -1.16 12.33
C GLY A 90 -17.27 -2.22 11.32
N ASN A 91 -17.49 -1.86 10.05
CA ASN A 91 -17.97 -2.78 9.01
C ASN A 91 -17.10 -4.04 8.87
N LEU A 92 -15.77 -3.89 9.00
CA LEU A 92 -14.85 -5.03 8.94
C LEU A 92 -14.93 -5.90 10.20
N GLY A 93 -15.17 -5.29 11.37
CA GLY A 93 -15.37 -6.02 12.61
C GLY A 93 -16.62 -6.89 12.58
N GLU A 94 -17.73 -6.36 12.06
CA GLU A 94 -18.98 -7.11 11.87
C GLU A 94 -18.80 -8.31 10.93
N LEU A 95 -18.08 -8.11 9.82
CA LEU A 95 -17.74 -9.19 8.89
C LEU A 95 -16.92 -10.29 9.56
N LEU A 96 -15.89 -9.91 10.33
CA LEU A 96 -15.02 -10.85 11.04
C LEU A 96 -15.78 -11.62 12.13
N GLU A 97 -16.68 -10.96 12.87
CA GLU A 97 -17.51 -11.63 13.88
C GLU A 97 -18.48 -12.63 13.26
N LYS A 98 -19.04 -12.31 12.09
CA LYS A 98 -19.87 -13.26 11.34
C LYS A 98 -19.07 -14.50 10.96
N ILE A 99 -17.90 -14.32 10.33
CA ILE A 99 -17.02 -15.44 9.93
C ILE A 99 -16.60 -16.26 11.15
N ARG A 100 -16.25 -15.61 12.26
CA ARG A 100 -15.90 -16.30 13.50
C ARG A 100 -17.06 -17.16 14.00
N THR A 101 -18.29 -16.62 13.98
CA THR A 101 -19.49 -17.34 14.41
C THR A 101 -19.73 -18.58 13.54
N ASP A 102 -19.62 -18.43 12.22
CA ASP A 102 -19.80 -19.53 11.28
C ASP A 102 -18.74 -20.63 11.47
N LEU A 103 -17.47 -20.25 11.68
CA LEU A 103 -16.37 -21.18 11.96
C LEU A 103 -16.53 -21.90 13.31
N VAL A 104 -16.94 -21.19 14.37
CA VAL A 104 -17.21 -21.80 15.68
C VAL A 104 -18.37 -22.78 15.59
N LYS A 105 -19.41 -22.46 14.81
CA LYS A 105 -20.51 -23.39 14.55
C LYS A 105 -20.00 -24.65 13.83
N THR A 106 -19.20 -24.52 12.78
CA THR A 106 -18.59 -25.69 12.11
C THR A 106 -17.75 -26.52 13.07
N LEU A 107 -16.92 -25.87 13.89
CA LEU A 107 -16.08 -26.54 14.88
C LEU A 107 -16.91 -27.36 15.86
N ALA A 108 -18.00 -26.81 16.39
CA ALA A 108 -18.89 -27.53 17.31
C ALA A 108 -19.48 -28.80 16.68
N PHE A 109 -19.81 -28.79 15.40
CA PHE A 109 -20.32 -29.96 14.68
C PHE A 109 -19.22 -31.01 14.48
N VAL A 110 -18.01 -30.58 14.14
CA VAL A 110 -16.85 -31.48 14.02
C VAL A 110 -16.51 -32.10 15.37
N GLU A 111 -16.44 -31.32 16.45
CA GLU A 111 -16.19 -31.81 17.80
C GLU A 111 -17.26 -32.83 18.21
N THR A 112 -18.54 -32.55 17.96
CA THR A 112 -19.62 -33.51 18.22
C THR A 112 -19.43 -34.82 17.44
N SER A 113 -18.99 -34.75 16.18
CA SER A 113 -18.74 -35.96 15.38
C SER A 113 -17.57 -36.80 15.86
N ILE A 114 -16.58 -36.18 16.52
CA ILE A 114 -15.40 -36.84 17.05
C ILE A 114 -15.68 -37.43 18.44
N ASP A 115 -16.28 -36.64 19.33
CA ASP A 115 -16.51 -37.00 20.73
C ASP A 115 -17.57 -38.10 20.88
N TYR A 116 -18.51 -38.20 19.93
CA TYR A 116 -19.64 -39.13 19.96
C TYR A 116 -19.62 -40.11 18.77
N ALA A 117 -18.43 -40.45 18.25
CA ALA A 117 -18.28 -41.31 17.07
C ALA A 117 -18.86 -42.73 17.24
N ASP A 118 -18.97 -43.21 18.49
CA ASP A 118 -19.54 -44.52 18.84
C ASP A 118 -21.05 -44.47 19.18
N ASP A 119 -21.66 -43.27 19.19
CA ASP A 119 -23.09 -43.07 19.45
C ASP A 119 -23.92 -43.01 18.14
N ASP A 120 -25.24 -43.16 18.26
CA ASP A 120 -26.19 -42.97 17.15
C ASP A 120 -26.28 -41.48 16.76
N LEU A 121 -25.30 -41.02 15.98
CA LEU A 121 -25.29 -39.68 15.39
C LEU A 121 -26.25 -39.58 14.19
N PRO A 122 -26.80 -38.38 13.90
CA PRO A 122 -27.56 -38.14 12.68
C PRO A 122 -26.75 -38.52 11.44
N SER A 123 -27.36 -39.28 10.52
CA SER A 123 -26.68 -39.79 9.32
C SER A 123 -26.24 -38.69 8.35
N ASP A 124 -26.83 -37.50 8.45
CA ASP A 124 -26.52 -36.32 7.64
C ASP A 124 -25.46 -35.40 8.28
N LEU A 125 -24.95 -35.72 9.47
CA LEU A 125 -24.00 -34.88 10.20
C LEU A 125 -22.73 -34.57 9.38
N LEU A 126 -22.15 -35.59 8.74
CA LEU A 126 -20.95 -35.42 7.91
C LEU A 126 -21.23 -34.58 6.66
N GLU A 127 -22.42 -34.72 6.08
CA GLU A 127 -22.86 -33.92 4.93
C GLU A 127 -23.01 -32.45 5.35
N GLN A 128 -23.66 -32.20 6.50
CA GLN A 128 -23.79 -30.85 7.06
C GLN A 128 -22.43 -30.21 7.34
N ILE A 129 -21.49 -30.94 7.94
CA ILE A 129 -20.11 -30.46 8.17
C ILE A 129 -19.44 -30.09 6.83
N SER A 130 -19.54 -30.96 5.82
CA SER A 130 -18.97 -30.71 4.50
C SER A 130 -19.54 -29.44 3.87
N THR A 131 -20.87 -29.28 3.88
CA THR A 131 -21.54 -28.08 3.36
C THR A 131 -21.07 -26.81 4.10
N MET A 132 -21.01 -26.84 5.43
CA MET A 132 -20.56 -25.68 6.21
C MET A 132 -19.09 -25.31 5.91
N CYS A 133 -18.23 -26.31 5.72
CA CYS A 133 -16.84 -26.10 5.32
C CYS A 133 -16.74 -25.47 3.92
N GLU A 134 -17.53 -25.93 2.96
CA GLU A 134 -17.57 -25.39 1.60
C GLU A 134 -18.07 -23.94 1.57
N GLU A 135 -19.12 -23.62 2.33
CA GLU A 135 -19.65 -22.27 2.48
C GLU A 135 -18.62 -21.31 3.08
N ASN A 136 -17.99 -21.72 4.20
CA ASN A 136 -16.93 -20.93 4.85
C ASN A 136 -15.74 -20.71 3.91
N SER A 137 -15.31 -21.75 3.19
CA SER A 137 -14.22 -21.68 2.21
C SER A 137 -14.54 -20.71 1.08
N LYS A 138 -15.78 -20.74 0.57
CA LYS A 138 -16.24 -19.83 -0.48
C LYS A 138 -16.20 -18.37 -0.02
N ILE A 139 -16.72 -18.06 1.16
CA ILE A 139 -16.71 -16.70 1.74
C ILE A 139 -15.27 -16.19 1.88
N LEU A 140 -14.38 -17.01 2.44
CA LEU A 140 -12.97 -16.64 2.62
C LEU A 140 -12.26 -16.39 1.28
N LYS A 141 -12.57 -17.20 0.26
CA LYS A 141 -12.01 -17.06 -1.09
C LYS A 141 -12.50 -15.79 -1.79
N GLU A 142 -13.78 -15.43 -1.62
CA GLU A 142 -14.34 -14.18 -2.13
C GLU A 142 -13.67 -12.97 -1.48
N ILE A 143 -13.50 -12.98 -0.16
CA ILE A 143 -12.79 -11.92 0.58
C ILE A 143 -11.34 -11.80 0.12
N TYR A 144 -10.64 -12.93 -0.03
CA TYR A 144 -9.26 -12.94 -0.53
C TYR A 144 -9.16 -12.31 -1.92
N THR A 145 -10.02 -12.71 -2.84
CA THR A 145 -10.03 -12.19 -4.22
C THR A 145 -10.32 -10.69 -4.25
N LEU A 146 -11.29 -10.22 -3.44
CA LEU A 146 -11.60 -8.80 -3.30
C LEU A 146 -10.45 -8.00 -2.67
N SER A 147 -9.77 -8.56 -1.67
CA SER A 147 -8.62 -7.92 -1.03
C SER A 147 -7.47 -7.75 -2.01
N GLN A 148 -7.12 -8.82 -2.75
CA GLN A 148 -6.05 -8.81 -3.74
C GLN A 148 -6.31 -7.79 -4.85
N SER A 149 -7.53 -7.74 -5.39
CA SER A 149 -7.89 -6.80 -6.47
C SER A 149 -7.88 -5.33 -6.02
N LYS A 150 -7.99 -5.05 -4.72
CA LYS A 150 -8.05 -3.70 -4.15
C LYS A 150 -6.77 -3.27 -3.44
N LYS A 151 -5.77 -4.15 -3.33
CA LYS A 151 -4.51 -3.89 -2.64
C LYS A 151 -3.82 -2.59 -3.12
N GLY A 152 -3.78 -2.38 -4.44
CA GLY A 152 -3.20 -1.17 -5.05
C GLY A 152 -3.92 0.13 -4.69
N LEU A 153 -5.18 0.09 -4.23
CA LEU A 153 -5.91 1.29 -3.79
C LEU A 153 -5.42 1.82 -2.43
N ILE A 154 -4.83 0.94 -1.61
CA ILE A 154 -4.33 1.28 -0.28
C ILE A 154 -2.81 1.46 -0.33
N GLU A 155 -2.10 0.48 -0.87
CA GLU A 155 -0.62 0.46 -0.90
C GLU A 155 -0.01 1.28 -2.05
N GLY A 156 -0.84 1.64 -3.04
CA GLY A 156 -0.42 2.24 -4.31
C GLY A 156 -0.11 1.19 -5.38
N PHE A 157 -0.35 1.53 -6.64
CA PHE A 157 -0.03 0.66 -7.78
C PHE A 157 1.44 0.76 -8.13
N LYS A 158 2.11 -0.39 -8.27
CA LYS A 158 3.50 -0.49 -8.68
C LYS A 158 3.63 -0.33 -10.19
N ILE A 159 4.48 0.59 -10.62
CA ILE A 159 4.74 0.90 -12.02
C ILE A 159 6.19 0.56 -12.33
N ALA A 160 6.40 -0.31 -13.32
CA ALA A 160 7.69 -0.53 -13.95
C ALA A 160 7.79 0.28 -15.25
N ILE A 161 8.92 0.97 -15.46
CA ILE A 161 9.21 1.69 -16.71
C ILE A 161 10.25 0.90 -17.50
N VAL A 162 9.86 0.37 -18.65
CA VAL A 162 10.69 -0.49 -19.50
C VAL A 162 10.98 0.24 -20.81
N GLY A 163 12.18 0.10 -21.34
CA GLY A 163 12.57 0.75 -22.58
C GLY A 163 14.08 0.77 -22.71
N LYS A 164 14.60 0.92 -23.93
CA LYS A 164 16.05 0.99 -24.16
C LYS A 164 16.69 2.22 -23.50
N PRO A 165 18.02 2.25 -23.36
CA PRO A 165 18.73 3.50 -23.08
C PRO A 165 18.29 4.62 -24.04
N ASN A 166 18.19 5.85 -23.54
CA ASN A 166 17.92 7.06 -24.35
C ASN A 166 16.57 7.20 -25.07
N VAL A 167 15.60 6.32 -24.79
CA VAL A 167 14.19 6.51 -25.22
C VAL A 167 13.43 7.56 -24.40
N GLY A 168 14.08 8.14 -23.38
CA GLY A 168 13.51 9.19 -22.53
C GLY A 168 12.73 8.70 -21.31
N LYS A 169 13.07 7.52 -20.77
CA LYS A 169 12.51 7.00 -19.51
C LYS A 169 12.66 7.99 -18.34
N SER A 170 13.86 8.55 -18.17
CA SER A 170 14.17 9.52 -17.10
C SER A 170 13.40 10.82 -17.25
N SER A 171 13.22 11.30 -18.49
CA SER A 171 12.43 12.49 -18.78
C SER A 171 10.96 12.25 -18.44
N LEU A 172 10.43 11.09 -18.82
CA LEU A 172 9.06 10.69 -18.47
C LEU A 172 8.88 10.58 -16.95
N LEU A 173 9.80 9.91 -16.27
CA LEU A 173 9.84 9.79 -14.81
C LEU A 173 9.80 11.17 -14.15
N ASN A 174 10.72 12.06 -14.53
CA ASN A 174 10.79 13.41 -13.98
C ASN A 174 9.53 14.23 -14.28
N ALA A 175 8.95 14.09 -15.46
CA ALA A 175 7.69 14.75 -15.81
C ALA A 175 6.53 14.26 -14.93
N LEU A 176 6.42 12.94 -14.72
CA LEU A 176 5.42 12.33 -13.84
C LEU A 176 5.59 12.78 -12.39
N LEU A 177 6.82 12.78 -11.88
CA LEU A 177 7.12 13.25 -10.53
C LEU A 177 6.88 14.74 -10.37
N SER A 178 7.07 15.56 -11.42
CA SER A 178 6.86 17.01 -11.32
C SER A 178 5.39 17.41 -11.28
N TYR A 179 4.47 16.52 -11.69
CA TYR A 179 3.04 16.82 -11.79
C TYR A 179 2.37 16.89 -10.40
N GLU A 180 2.53 15.86 -9.58
CA GLU A 180 2.06 15.84 -8.18
C GLU A 180 2.92 14.86 -7.36
N ARG A 181 4.11 15.28 -6.91
CA ARG A 181 4.87 14.47 -5.94
C ARG A 181 3.97 14.18 -4.76
N ALA A 182 3.80 12.90 -4.44
CA ALA A 182 3.29 12.56 -3.13
C ALA A 182 4.34 13.08 -2.14
N ILE A 183 3.97 14.01 -1.27
CA ILE A 183 4.88 14.46 -0.20
C ILE A 183 5.14 13.22 0.66
N VAL A 184 6.27 12.57 0.42
CA VAL A 184 6.79 11.53 1.29
C VAL A 184 7.49 12.30 2.39
N SER A 185 6.93 12.29 3.60
CA SER A 185 7.65 12.80 4.76
C SER A 185 8.92 11.98 4.90
N ASP A 186 10.08 12.63 4.83
CA ASP A 186 11.36 12.08 5.25
C ASP A 186 11.34 11.92 6.79
N ILE A 187 10.57 10.97 7.30
CA ILE A 187 10.71 10.56 8.70
C ILE A 187 11.94 9.66 8.73
N ALA A 188 13.07 10.23 9.16
CA ALA A 188 14.28 9.49 9.46
C ALA A 188 13.95 8.33 10.41
N GLY A 189 13.94 7.09 9.90
CA GLY A 189 13.66 5.90 10.71
C GLY A 189 13.03 4.70 10.00
N THR A 190 12.48 4.83 8.78
CA THR A 190 11.90 3.67 8.08
C THR A 190 12.92 2.99 7.16
N THR A 191 13.97 2.40 7.73
CA THR A 191 15.06 1.73 6.99
C THR A 191 14.72 0.33 6.49
N ARG A 192 13.52 0.11 5.94
CA ARG A 192 13.18 -1.20 5.35
C ARG A 192 12.62 -1.18 3.95
N ASP A 193 12.17 -0.03 3.48
CA ASP A 193 11.69 0.08 2.11
C ASP A 193 12.74 0.85 1.31
N THR A 194 13.27 0.18 0.28
CA THR A 194 13.90 0.82 -0.87
C THR A 194 13.19 2.12 -1.19
N ILE A 195 13.95 3.19 -1.43
CA ILE A 195 13.41 4.54 -1.72
C ILE A 195 12.67 4.50 -3.06
N GLU A 196 11.44 3.99 -3.03
CA GLU A 196 10.52 3.98 -4.14
C GLU A 196 9.98 5.39 -4.32
N GLU A 197 10.17 5.95 -5.51
CA GLU A 197 9.57 7.23 -5.85
C GLU A 197 8.07 7.05 -6.05
N SER A 198 7.26 7.96 -5.51
CA SER A 198 5.81 7.88 -5.61
C SER A 198 5.19 9.22 -5.96
N PHE A 199 4.12 9.16 -6.74
CA PHE A 199 3.37 10.33 -7.17
C PHE A 199 1.88 10.05 -7.12
N LYS A 200 1.08 11.12 -7.09
CA LYS A 200 -0.38 11.02 -7.13
C LYS A 200 -0.86 11.21 -8.55
N LEU A 201 -1.88 10.44 -8.91
CA LEU A 201 -2.67 10.68 -10.10
C LEU A 201 -4.14 10.74 -9.70
N GLY A 202 -4.63 11.97 -9.51
CA GLY A 202 -5.93 12.22 -8.89
C GLY A 202 -5.96 11.67 -7.47
N THR A 203 -6.85 10.71 -7.21
CA THR A 203 -6.97 10.09 -5.88
C THR A 203 -6.10 8.85 -5.69
N HIS A 204 -5.37 8.38 -6.70
CA HIS A 204 -4.59 7.14 -6.64
C HIS A 204 -3.12 7.43 -6.32
N LEU A 205 -2.50 6.53 -5.56
CA LEU A 205 -1.05 6.53 -5.31
C LEU A 205 -0.39 5.61 -6.33
N LEU A 206 0.65 6.09 -6.99
CA LEU A 206 1.47 5.32 -7.92
C LEU A 206 2.90 5.26 -7.39
N ARG A 207 3.48 4.07 -7.41
CA ARG A 207 4.82 3.78 -6.87
C ARG A 207 5.69 3.25 -7.99
N ILE A 208 6.83 3.88 -8.20
CA ILE A 208 7.77 3.48 -9.24
C ILE A 208 8.73 2.49 -8.61
N ILE A 209 8.72 1.26 -9.12
CA ILE A 209 9.58 0.19 -8.64
C ILE A 209 10.87 0.15 -9.43
N ASP A 210 11.96 -0.23 -8.74
CA ASP A 210 13.32 -0.36 -9.27
C ASP A 210 14.07 0.98 -9.49
N THR A 211 14.22 1.73 -8.41
CA THR A 211 14.91 3.04 -8.34
C THR A 211 16.30 2.96 -7.69
N ALA A 212 16.86 1.77 -7.46
CA ALA A 212 18.11 1.58 -6.72
C ALA A 212 19.32 2.34 -7.34
N GLY A 213 19.24 2.77 -8.59
CA GLY A 213 20.24 3.64 -9.22
C GLY A 213 19.75 5.03 -9.64
N ILE A 214 18.64 5.53 -9.07
CA ILE A 214 18.16 6.90 -9.32
C ILE A 214 18.88 7.92 -8.41
N ARG A 215 19.38 7.50 -7.24
CA ARG A 215 20.11 8.39 -6.32
C ARG A 215 21.61 8.53 -6.61
N GLU A 216 22.23 7.62 -7.34
CA GLU A 216 23.67 7.69 -7.65
C GLU A 216 23.93 7.98 -9.13
N SER A 217 24.13 9.26 -9.42
CA SER A 217 24.64 9.86 -10.68
C SER A 217 23.61 10.17 -11.78
N LYS A 218 23.82 11.35 -12.38
CA LYS A 218 23.13 11.82 -13.60
C LYS A 218 23.40 10.91 -14.82
N ASP A 219 24.33 9.96 -14.72
CA ASP A 219 24.77 9.07 -15.81
C ASP A 219 24.39 7.59 -15.58
N ALA A 220 23.90 7.18 -14.39
CA ALA A 220 23.54 5.78 -14.11
C ALA A 220 22.16 5.36 -14.66
N ILE A 221 21.30 6.32 -15.02
CA ILE A 221 19.98 6.01 -15.57
C ILE A 221 20.10 5.28 -16.93
N GLU A 222 21.24 5.44 -17.62
CA GLU A 222 21.53 4.78 -18.89
C GLU A 222 21.93 3.31 -18.75
N GLN A 223 22.68 2.92 -17.71
CA GLN A 223 23.18 1.54 -17.55
C GLN A 223 22.13 0.57 -16.99
N ILE A 224 21.08 1.09 -16.35
CA ILE A 224 20.00 0.30 -15.75
C ILE A 224 18.94 -0.12 -16.80
N GLY A 225 18.99 0.47 -18.00
CA GLY A 225 17.93 0.35 -19.03
C GLY A 225 17.70 -1.04 -19.62
N VAL A 226 18.59 -2.01 -19.39
CA VAL A 226 18.44 -3.42 -19.84
C VAL A 226 18.33 -4.38 -18.66
N ALA A 227 18.81 -4.00 -17.47
CA ALA A 227 18.80 -4.84 -16.28
C ALA A 227 17.54 -4.61 -15.42
N LEU A 228 16.38 -4.48 -16.04
CA LEU A 228 15.14 -4.62 -15.30
C LEU A 228 15.08 -6.08 -14.86
N SER A 229 15.21 -6.33 -13.55
CA SER A 229 15.16 -7.70 -13.06
C SER A 229 13.81 -8.30 -13.45
N LYS A 230 13.75 -9.58 -13.86
CA LYS A 230 12.47 -10.27 -14.08
C LYS A 230 11.53 -10.09 -12.88
N LYS A 231 12.12 -10.02 -11.68
CA LYS A 231 11.45 -9.73 -10.43
C LYS A 231 10.74 -8.37 -10.42
N SER A 232 11.34 -7.29 -10.94
CA SER A 232 10.70 -5.98 -11.08
C SER A 232 9.50 -6.03 -12.03
N LEU A 233 9.57 -6.80 -13.12
CA LEU A 233 8.40 -7.06 -13.97
C LEU A 233 7.33 -7.86 -13.24
N GLU A 234 7.71 -8.90 -12.50
CA GLU A 234 6.82 -9.76 -11.69
C GLU A 234 6.17 -9.02 -10.52
N ASP A 235 6.82 -7.99 -9.98
CA ASP A 235 6.30 -7.18 -8.87
C ASP A 235 5.45 -5.98 -9.36
N ALA A 236 5.51 -5.61 -10.64
CA ALA A 236 4.75 -4.50 -11.21
C ALA A 236 3.24 -4.78 -11.32
N ASP A 237 2.38 -3.82 -10.99
CA ASP A 237 0.95 -3.88 -11.34
C ASP A 237 0.73 -3.35 -12.77
N ILE A 238 1.53 -2.36 -13.17
CA ILE A 238 1.44 -1.64 -14.45
C ILE A 238 2.83 -1.54 -15.07
N ILE A 239 2.91 -1.71 -16.39
CA ILE A 239 4.15 -1.58 -17.17
C ILE A 239 4.00 -0.40 -18.13
N LEU A 240 4.93 0.56 -18.07
CA LEU A 240 5.09 1.62 -19.06
C LEU A 240 6.23 1.22 -20.00
N ALA A 241 5.89 0.75 -21.20
CA ALA A 241 6.86 0.35 -22.20
C ALA A 241 7.14 1.53 -23.14
N VAL A 242 8.32 2.15 -23.02
CA VAL A 242 8.70 3.40 -23.67
C VAL A 242 9.62 3.15 -24.86
N PHE A 243 9.21 3.70 -26.01
CA PHE A 243 9.88 3.63 -27.30
C PHE A 243 10.15 5.03 -27.85
N ASP A 244 11.09 5.17 -28.77
CA ASP A 244 11.47 6.45 -29.37
C ASP A 244 10.85 6.60 -30.77
N ALA A 245 9.99 7.61 -30.96
CA ALA A 245 9.36 7.91 -32.25
C ALA A 245 10.38 8.26 -33.35
N SER A 246 11.50 8.89 -32.96
CA SER A 246 12.52 9.42 -33.87
C SER A 246 13.50 8.37 -34.40
N ARG A 247 13.31 7.10 -34.02
CA ARG A 247 14.19 6.00 -34.41
C ARG A 247 13.40 4.87 -35.04
N VAL A 248 14.01 4.23 -36.04
CA VAL A 248 13.46 3.00 -36.63
C VAL A 248 13.59 1.89 -35.58
N GLN A 249 12.56 1.05 -35.48
CA GLN A 249 12.56 -0.11 -34.61
C GLN A 249 13.77 -1.02 -34.90
N ASP A 250 14.45 -1.47 -33.86
CA ASP A 250 15.59 -2.39 -33.96
C ASP A 250 15.42 -3.65 -33.08
N LYS A 251 16.42 -4.54 -33.08
CA LYS A 251 16.40 -5.83 -32.37
C LYS A 251 16.20 -5.72 -30.86
N GLU A 252 16.64 -4.63 -30.23
CA GLU A 252 16.40 -4.42 -28.79
C GLU A 252 14.94 -4.07 -28.50
N ASP A 253 14.22 -3.43 -29.45
CA ASP A 253 12.78 -3.18 -29.29
C ASP A 253 12.03 -4.50 -29.37
N GLU A 254 12.42 -5.36 -30.31
CA GLU A 254 11.89 -6.71 -30.48
C GLU A 254 12.04 -7.54 -29.20
N LYS A 255 13.21 -7.50 -28.54
CA LYS A 255 13.42 -8.16 -27.25
C LYS A 255 12.46 -7.66 -26.17
N ILE A 256 12.15 -6.36 -26.14
CA ILE A 256 11.19 -5.81 -25.17
C ILE A 256 9.77 -6.29 -25.49
N PHE A 257 9.38 -6.34 -26.77
CA PHE A 257 8.10 -6.93 -27.17
C PHE A 257 8.01 -8.40 -26.75
N ASP A 258 9.05 -9.20 -26.97
CA ASP A 258 9.08 -10.61 -26.60
C ASP A 258 9.02 -10.82 -25.10
N LEU A 259 9.77 -10.01 -24.34
CA LEU A 259 9.75 -10.03 -22.87
C LEU A 259 8.35 -9.73 -22.31
N LEU A 260 7.63 -8.83 -22.97
CA LEU A 260 6.29 -8.39 -22.57
C LEU A 260 5.16 -9.18 -23.27
N ALA A 261 5.46 -10.11 -24.18
CA ALA A 261 4.44 -10.84 -24.93
C ALA A 261 3.63 -11.79 -24.04
N ASN A 262 4.27 -12.37 -23.02
CA ASN A 262 3.70 -13.40 -22.16
C ASN A 262 3.25 -12.88 -20.78
N THR A 263 3.19 -11.56 -20.58
CA THR A 263 2.70 -11.00 -19.32
C THR A 263 1.19 -10.79 -19.37
N ASP A 264 0.52 -11.10 -18.26
CA ASP A 264 -0.88 -10.82 -17.98
C ASP A 264 -1.12 -9.38 -17.47
N LYS A 265 -0.02 -8.63 -17.28
CA LYS A 265 -0.04 -7.30 -16.68
C LYS A 265 -0.53 -6.23 -17.66
N LYS A 266 -1.04 -5.14 -17.09
CA LYS A 266 -1.47 -3.99 -17.89
C LYS A 266 -0.24 -3.25 -18.44
N ILE A 267 -0.08 -3.28 -19.77
CA ILE A 267 0.98 -2.53 -20.46
C ILE A 267 0.39 -1.28 -21.12
N PHE A 268 1.05 -0.15 -20.88
CA PHE A 268 0.90 1.06 -21.70
C PHE A 268 2.10 1.19 -22.63
N TRP A 269 1.84 1.10 -23.92
CA TRP A 269 2.82 1.28 -24.97
C TRP A 269 2.98 2.78 -25.24
N ILE A 270 4.15 3.32 -24.98
CA ILE A 270 4.45 4.74 -25.05
C ILE A 270 5.43 4.98 -26.19
N LEU A 271 5.07 5.89 -27.09
CA LEU A 271 5.96 6.39 -28.13
C LEU A 271 6.37 7.83 -27.78
N ASN A 272 7.54 7.95 -27.18
CA ASN A 272 8.12 9.21 -26.72
C ASN A 272 8.82 9.97 -27.86
N LYS A 273 9.18 11.24 -27.64
CA LYS A 273 9.77 12.16 -28.63
C LYS A 273 8.87 12.37 -29.86
N SER A 274 7.56 12.40 -29.63
CA SER A 274 6.58 12.61 -30.71
C SER A 274 6.62 14.00 -31.33
N ASP A 275 7.40 14.92 -30.76
CA ASP A 275 7.75 16.22 -31.31
C ASP A 275 8.73 16.13 -32.51
N LEU A 276 9.46 15.02 -32.62
CA LEU A 276 10.37 14.73 -33.74
C LEU A 276 9.66 13.97 -34.86
N GLU A 277 10.31 13.89 -36.03
CA GLU A 277 9.80 13.09 -37.15
C GLU A 277 9.63 11.62 -36.74
N ASN A 278 8.41 11.10 -36.91
CA ASN A 278 8.10 9.73 -36.53
C ASN A 278 8.54 8.74 -37.61
N VAL A 279 9.64 8.05 -37.35
CA VAL A 279 10.19 6.97 -38.19
C VAL A 279 10.03 5.59 -37.55
N PHE A 280 9.37 5.50 -36.38
CA PHE A 280 9.12 4.24 -35.69
C PHE A 280 8.05 3.42 -36.43
N LYS A 281 8.40 2.19 -36.81
CA LYS A 281 7.48 1.27 -37.50
C LYS A 281 6.75 0.42 -36.46
N ASN A 282 5.44 0.57 -36.33
CA ASN A 282 4.62 -0.26 -35.44
C ASN A 282 4.39 -1.66 -36.03
N THR A 283 5.43 -2.50 -36.05
CA THR A 283 5.36 -3.85 -36.64
C THR A 283 4.42 -4.80 -35.90
N GLN A 284 4.20 -4.54 -34.61
CA GLN A 284 3.43 -5.39 -33.70
C GLN A 284 1.97 -4.94 -33.53
N ASN A 285 1.51 -3.94 -34.30
CA ASN A 285 0.17 -3.34 -34.24
C ASN A 285 -0.31 -3.00 -32.80
N LYS A 286 0.59 -2.51 -31.94
CA LYS A 286 0.23 -2.09 -30.58
C LYS A 286 -0.40 -0.69 -30.60
N ASN A 287 -1.30 -0.43 -29.66
CA ASN A 287 -1.90 0.91 -29.51
C ASN A 287 -0.95 1.82 -28.70
N PHE A 288 -0.19 2.66 -29.40
CA PHE A 288 0.79 3.55 -28.80
C PHE A 288 0.18 4.88 -28.35
N ILE A 289 0.45 5.25 -27.11
CA ILE A 289 0.24 6.60 -26.59
C ILE A 289 1.46 7.43 -27.00
N LYS A 290 1.24 8.44 -27.84
CA LYS A 290 2.29 9.38 -28.26
C LYS A 290 2.44 10.49 -27.24
N LEU A 291 3.67 10.76 -26.82
CA LEU A 291 3.98 11.88 -25.92
C LEU A 291 5.36 12.48 -26.22
N SER A 292 5.57 13.71 -25.76
CA SER A 292 6.89 14.31 -25.65
C SER A 292 7.17 14.57 -24.18
N ALA A 293 8.16 13.88 -23.62
CA ALA A 293 8.55 14.04 -22.23
C ALA A 293 9.63 15.13 -22.01
N GLN A 294 10.01 15.88 -23.06
CA GLN A 294 10.90 17.02 -22.90
C GLN A 294 10.16 18.20 -22.26
N LYS A 295 10.90 18.98 -21.46
CA LYS A 295 10.50 20.34 -21.08
C LYS A 295 10.69 21.28 -22.26
#